data_AF-A0A2S8SPT8-F1
#
_entry.id   AF-A0A2S8SPT8-F1
#
_cell.length_a   1.000
_cell.length_b   1.000
_cell.length_c   1.000
_cell.angle_alpha   90.00
_cell.angle_beta   90.00
_cell.angle_gamma   90.00
#
_symmetry.space_group_name_H-M   'P 1'
#
loop_
_entity.id
_entity.type
_entity.pdbx_description
1 polymer ?
#
loop_
_entity_poly.entity_id
_entity_poly.type
_entity_poly.pdbx_seq_one_letter_code
_entity_poly.pdbx_strand_id
1 'polypeptide(L)'
;MKSAPTKSARRFRLGPATTLAIAASLVIAYMKWPDYAREAEVKRGLEATRAEIARRGPSKRPAPQTLDTIWTARPNLNLSAAQQKSLEALRAEENRANAVLKHETADAAREFSTWMNQNKSGATLAQIQSRAATYSAKSSELSAARREFWERALRLLTPAQRTKIKS
;
A
#
# COMPACT_ATOMS: atom_id res chain seq x y z
N MET A 1 71.32 12.97 -25.65
CA MET A 1 71.04 11.65 -25.03
C MET A 1 70.68 11.89 -23.56
N LYS A 2 69.43 11.64 -23.15
CA LYS A 2 68.93 11.84 -21.77
C LYS A 2 68.53 10.47 -21.20
N SER A 3 69.21 10.02 -20.16
CA SER A 3 68.93 8.75 -19.49
C SER A 3 67.78 8.91 -18.49
N ALA A 4 66.81 7.99 -18.51
CA ALA A 4 65.61 7.99 -17.67
C ALA A 4 65.89 7.49 -16.23
N PRO A 5 65.20 8.02 -15.20
CA PRO A 5 65.30 7.50 -13.84
C PRO A 5 64.43 6.26 -13.64
N THR A 6 65.05 5.15 -13.25
CA THR A 6 64.40 3.90 -12.83
C THR A 6 63.79 4.06 -11.44
N LYS A 7 62.44 3.97 -11.34
CA LYS A 7 61.71 3.97 -10.07
C LYS A 7 61.96 2.64 -9.34
N SER A 8 62.60 2.70 -8.16
CA SER A 8 62.79 1.53 -7.32
C SER A 8 61.47 1.09 -6.68
N ALA A 9 61.11 -0.18 -6.85
CA ALA A 9 59.90 -0.75 -6.26
C ALA A 9 60.15 -1.01 -4.77
N ARG A 10 59.58 -0.17 -3.91
CA ARG A 10 59.57 -0.35 -2.44
C ARG A 10 58.77 -1.62 -2.11
N ARG A 11 59.46 -2.70 -1.72
CA ARG A 11 58.83 -3.93 -1.23
C ARG A 11 58.19 -3.66 0.13
N PHE A 12 56.88 -3.49 0.18
CA PHE A 12 56.13 -3.42 1.43
C PHE A 12 56.16 -4.80 2.12
N ARG A 13 56.95 -4.91 3.19
CA ARG A 13 56.92 -6.07 4.10
C ARG A 13 55.70 -5.93 5.00
N LEU A 14 54.55 -6.42 4.54
CA LEU A 14 53.37 -6.61 5.38
C LEU A 14 53.72 -7.70 6.41
N GLY A 15 53.72 -7.34 7.69
CA GLY A 15 53.97 -8.30 8.77
C GLY A 15 52.87 -9.37 8.85
N PRO A 16 53.16 -10.51 9.49
CA PRO A 16 52.24 -11.65 9.58
C PRO A 16 50.86 -11.28 10.18
N ALA A 17 50.82 -10.29 11.08
CA ALA A 17 49.58 -9.77 11.67
C ALA A 17 48.67 -9.08 10.63
N THR A 18 49.25 -8.30 9.71
CA THR A 18 48.49 -7.62 8.64
C THR A 18 47.90 -8.62 7.65
N THR A 19 48.65 -9.67 7.28
CA THR A 19 48.14 -10.73 6.41
C THR A 19 47.01 -11.52 7.05
N LEU A 20 47.07 -11.77 8.36
CA LEU A 20 45.99 -12.41 9.11
C LEU A 20 44.73 -11.54 9.18
N ALA A 21 44.87 -10.24 9.40
CA ALA A 21 43.74 -9.31 9.42
C ALA A 21 43.04 -9.22 8.04
N ILE A 22 43.81 -9.22 6.95
CA ILE A 22 43.27 -9.23 5.58
C ILE A 22 42.53 -10.55 5.31
N ALA A 23 43.12 -11.69 5.68
CA ALA A 23 42.48 -13.00 5.51
C ALA A 23 41.18 -13.12 6.32
N ALA A 24 41.17 -12.68 7.58
CA ALA A 24 39.98 -12.67 8.42
C ALA A 24 38.87 -11.77 7.83
N SER A 25 39.23 -10.60 7.29
CA SER A 25 38.29 -9.69 6.64
C SER A 25 37.67 -10.31 5.38
N LEU A 26 38.47 -11.05 4.59
CA LEU A 26 37.97 -11.75 3.41
C LEU A 26 37.03 -12.92 3.76
N VAL A 27 37.32 -13.66 4.84
CA VAL A 27 36.44 -14.75 5.32
C VAL A 27 35.11 -14.20 5.82
N ILE A 28 35.11 -13.11 6.59
CA ILE A 28 33.87 -12.46 7.06
C ILE A 28 33.06 -11.93 5.87
N ALA A 29 33.72 -11.30 4.89
CA ALA A 29 33.07 -10.82 3.68
C ALA A 29 32.46 -11.96 2.86
N TYR A 30 33.15 -13.10 2.74
CA TYR A 30 32.67 -14.28 2.03
C TYR A 30 31.47 -14.93 2.74
N MET A 31 31.53 -15.09 4.06
CA MET A 31 30.42 -15.68 4.85
C MET A 31 29.16 -14.81 4.83
N LYS A 32 29.31 -13.47 4.80
CA LYS A 32 28.18 -12.54 4.76
C LYS A 32 27.72 -12.15 3.35
N TRP A 33 28.43 -12.58 2.31
CA TRP A 33 28.06 -12.35 0.90
C TRP A 33 26.61 -12.73 0.56
N PRO A 34 26.06 -13.89 0.98
CA PRO A 34 24.67 -14.24 0.66
C PRO A 34 23.65 -13.27 1.26
N ASP A 35 23.93 -12.68 2.42
CA ASP A 35 23.05 -11.69 3.05
C ASP A 35 23.11 -10.34 2.32
N TYR A 36 24.30 -9.89 1.92
CA TYR A 36 24.46 -8.68 1.11
C TYR A 36 23.88 -8.79 -0.30
N ALA A 37 23.98 -9.97 -0.92
CA ALA A 37 23.38 -10.24 -2.23
C ALA A 37 21.85 -10.19 -2.17
N ARG A 38 21.24 -10.77 -1.12
CA ARG A 38 19.79 -10.67 -0.87
C ARG A 38 19.33 -9.25 -0.61
N GLU A 39 20.05 -8.47 0.20
CA GLU A 39 19.70 -7.06 0.42
C GLU A 39 19.78 -6.22 -0.85
N ALA A 40 20.78 -6.46 -1.71
CA ALA A 40 20.92 -5.77 -2.98
C ALA A 40 19.79 -6.10 -3.97
N GLU A 41 19.34 -7.35 -4.01
CA GLU A 41 18.23 -7.79 -4.86
C GLU A 41 16.88 -7.21 -4.39
N VAL A 42 16.64 -7.18 -3.08
CA VAL A 42 15.46 -6.53 -2.50
C VAL A 42 15.46 -5.02 -2.80
N LYS A 43 16.60 -4.34 -2.67
CA LYS A 43 16.71 -2.90 -3.01
C LYS A 43 16.43 -2.63 -4.49
N ARG A 44 16.97 -3.43 -5.41
CA ARG A 44 16.67 -3.31 -6.85
C ARG A 44 15.20 -3.56 -7.16
N GLY A 45 14.58 -4.57 -6.54
CA GLY A 45 13.15 -4.84 -6.68
C GLY A 45 12.28 -3.68 -6.19
N LEU A 46 12.65 -3.05 -5.08
CA LEU A 46 11.95 -1.89 -4.53
C LEU A 46 12.07 -0.65 -5.43
N GLU A 47 13.25 -0.40 -5.99
CA GLU A 47 13.49 0.71 -6.92
C GLU A 47 12.74 0.52 -8.24
N ALA A 48 12.73 -0.70 -8.80
CA ALA A 48 11.95 -1.01 -9.99
C ALA A 48 10.44 -0.83 -9.75
N THR A 49 9.94 -1.25 -8.59
CA THR A 49 8.52 -1.07 -8.23
C THR A 49 8.17 0.41 -8.03
N ARG A 50 9.06 1.20 -7.41
CA ARG A 50 8.86 2.66 -7.27
C ARG A 50 8.88 3.36 -8.63
N ALA A 51 9.78 2.97 -9.54
CA ALA A 51 9.84 3.50 -10.89
C ALA A 51 8.59 3.15 -11.70
N GLU A 52 8.08 1.92 -11.57
CA GLU A 52 6.83 1.45 -12.18
C GLU A 52 5.62 2.25 -11.65
N ILE A 53 5.54 2.49 -10.34
CA ILE A 53 4.47 3.29 -9.71
C ILE A 53 4.56 4.75 -10.15
N ALA A 54 5.75 5.34 -10.21
CA ALA A 54 5.96 6.70 -10.69
C ALA A 54 5.56 6.84 -12.18
N ARG A 55 5.84 5.81 -12.99
CA ARG A 55 5.50 5.78 -14.43
C ARG A 55 4.01 5.62 -14.70
N ARG A 56 3.28 4.92 -13.82
CA ARG A 56 1.82 4.72 -13.95
C ARG A 56 1.01 5.96 -13.56
N GLY A 57 1.63 6.98 -12.96
CA GLY A 57 0.96 8.19 -12.51
C GLY A 57 -0.02 7.92 -11.35
N PRO A 58 -0.63 8.98 -10.78
CA PRO A 58 -1.67 8.80 -9.77
C PRO A 58 -2.82 8.01 -10.40
N SER A 59 -3.08 6.84 -9.84
CA SER A 59 -4.25 6.03 -10.16
C SER A 59 -5.50 6.91 -10.06
N LYS A 60 -6.09 7.29 -11.21
CA LYS A 60 -7.49 7.76 -11.30
C LYS A 60 -8.43 6.58 -11.02
N ARG A 61 -8.26 5.90 -9.88
CA ARG A 61 -9.30 5.01 -9.39
C ARG A 61 -10.56 5.86 -9.29
N PRO A 62 -11.67 5.47 -9.93
CA PRO A 62 -12.92 6.18 -9.75
C PRO A 62 -13.16 6.30 -8.24
N ALA A 63 -13.56 7.50 -7.81
CA ALA A 63 -13.82 7.76 -6.41
C ALA A 63 -14.79 6.68 -5.87
N PRO A 64 -14.63 6.27 -4.59
CA PRO A 64 -15.51 5.28 -4.00
C PRO A 64 -16.97 5.68 -4.25
N GLN A 65 -17.72 4.77 -4.88
CA GLN A 65 -19.13 4.94 -5.22
C GLN A 65 -19.96 4.75 -3.95
N THR A 66 -19.93 5.74 -3.07
CA THR A 66 -20.57 5.73 -1.75
C THR A 66 -21.45 6.95 -1.57
N LEU A 67 -22.46 6.84 -0.70
CA LEU A 67 -23.34 7.95 -0.34
C LEU A 67 -22.60 9.21 0.13
N ASP A 68 -21.43 9.05 0.78
CA ASP A 68 -20.59 10.16 1.22
C ASP A 68 -20.14 11.07 0.06
N THR A 69 -19.98 10.53 -1.15
CA THR A 69 -19.64 11.32 -2.34
C THR A 69 -20.78 12.28 -2.73
N ILE A 70 -22.03 11.82 -2.68
CA ILE A 70 -23.21 12.70 -2.87
C ILE A 70 -23.30 13.72 -1.74
N TRP A 71 -23.02 13.31 -0.51
CA TRP A 71 -23.09 14.20 0.65
C TRP A 71 -22.04 15.32 0.61
N THR A 72 -20.84 15.00 0.13
CA THR A 72 -19.77 15.98 -0.07
C THR A 72 -20.11 16.95 -1.19
N ALA A 73 -20.73 16.45 -2.27
CA ALA A 73 -21.18 17.28 -3.39
C ALA A 73 -22.46 18.09 -3.08
N ARG A 74 -23.16 17.81 -1.98
CA ARG A 74 -24.48 18.37 -1.61
C ARG A 74 -24.62 19.88 -1.85
N PRO A 75 -23.65 20.74 -1.47
CA PRO A 75 -23.76 22.19 -1.69
C PRO A 75 -23.87 22.59 -3.17
N ASN A 76 -23.33 21.78 -4.08
CA ASN A 76 -23.23 22.09 -5.52
C ASN A 76 -24.37 21.45 -6.35
N LEU A 77 -25.20 20.61 -5.73
CA LEU A 77 -26.23 19.82 -6.41
C LEU A 77 -27.60 20.52 -6.49
N ASN A 78 -27.78 21.66 -5.81
CA ASN A 78 -29.07 22.37 -5.76
C ASN A 78 -30.24 21.42 -5.46
N LEU A 79 -30.11 20.63 -4.39
CA LEU A 79 -31.10 19.62 -4.02
C LEU A 79 -32.39 20.28 -3.52
N SER A 80 -33.55 19.79 -3.97
CA SER A 80 -34.84 20.19 -3.40
C SER A 80 -34.98 19.72 -1.95
N ALA A 81 -35.84 20.36 -1.16
CA ALA A 81 -36.10 19.95 0.22
C ALA A 81 -36.56 18.48 0.32
N ALA A 82 -37.37 18.01 -0.63
CA ALA A 82 -37.80 16.62 -0.70
C ALA A 82 -36.62 15.66 -0.99
N GLN A 83 -35.72 16.03 -1.91
CA GLN A 83 -34.52 15.23 -2.19
C GLN A 83 -33.58 15.16 -0.97
N GLN A 84 -33.40 16.28 -0.26
CA GLN A 84 -32.58 16.35 0.95
C GLN A 84 -33.13 15.40 2.02
N LYS A 85 -34.43 15.49 2.32
CA LYS A 85 -35.09 14.61 3.29
C LYS A 85 -34.97 13.12 2.92
N SER A 86 -35.15 12.79 1.65
CA SER A 86 -35.01 11.40 1.18
C SER A 86 -33.58 10.88 1.28
N LEU A 87 -32.57 11.72 0.98
CA LEU A 87 -31.15 11.36 1.13
C LEU A 87 -30.74 11.21 2.60
N GLU A 88 -31.28 12.04 3.50
CA GLU A 88 -31.08 11.92 4.94
C GLU A 88 -31.67 10.62 5.49
N ALA A 89 -32.90 10.29 5.09
CA ALA A 89 -33.53 9.02 5.45
C ALA A 89 -32.71 7.82 4.94
N LEU A 90 -32.25 7.88 3.69
CA LEU A 90 -31.43 6.83 3.08
C LEU A 90 -30.08 6.67 3.80
N ARG A 91 -29.47 7.76 4.25
CA ARG A 91 -28.23 7.73 5.04
C ARG A 91 -28.44 7.10 6.42
N ALA A 92 -29.54 7.42 7.08
CA ALA A 92 -29.89 6.80 8.35
C ALA A 92 -30.17 5.28 8.19
N GLU A 93 -30.78 4.88 7.08
CA GLU A 93 -30.97 3.48 6.72
C GLU A 93 -29.64 2.77 6.45
N GLU A 94 -28.77 3.36 5.61
CA GLU A 94 -27.42 2.84 5.34
C GLU A 94 -26.62 2.65 6.63
N ASN A 95 -26.64 3.63 7.52
CA ASN A 95 -25.90 3.55 8.78
C ASN A 95 -26.39 2.42 9.67
N ARG A 96 -27.70 2.16 9.72
CA ARG A 96 -28.27 1.04 10.48
C ARG A 96 -27.96 -0.30 9.82
N ALA A 97 -28.18 -0.42 8.51
CA ALA A 97 -27.95 -1.65 7.75
C ALA A 97 -26.47 -2.07 7.77
N ASN A 98 -25.57 -1.10 7.61
CA ASN A 98 -24.13 -1.36 7.52
C ASN A 98 -23.42 -1.32 8.89
N ALA A 99 -24.13 -1.10 10.01
CA ALA A 99 -23.50 -1.00 11.34
C ALA A 99 -22.71 -2.26 11.69
N VAL A 100 -23.33 -3.43 11.51
CA VAL A 100 -22.71 -4.74 11.79
C VAL A 100 -21.51 -4.97 10.86
N LEU A 101 -21.68 -4.77 9.55
CA LEU A 101 -20.59 -4.96 8.57
C LEU A 101 -19.40 -4.01 8.81
N LYS A 102 -19.66 -2.77 9.24
CA LYS A 102 -18.60 -1.82 9.63
C LYS A 102 -17.83 -2.36 10.83
N HIS A 103 -18.53 -2.88 11.84
CA HIS A 103 -17.90 -3.47 13.02
C HIS A 103 -17.07 -4.70 12.66
N GLU A 104 -17.64 -5.66 11.94
CA GLU A 104 -16.95 -6.89 11.50
C GLU A 104 -15.72 -6.59 10.64
N THR A 105 -15.81 -5.61 9.73
CA THR A 105 -14.67 -5.19 8.90
C THR A 105 -13.57 -4.55 9.75
N ALA A 106 -13.94 -3.74 10.74
CA ALA A 106 -12.98 -3.09 11.65
C ALA A 106 -12.28 -4.12 12.56
N ASP A 107 -13.02 -5.11 13.06
CA ASP A 107 -12.45 -6.21 13.84
C ASP A 107 -11.51 -7.07 13.01
N ALA A 108 -11.92 -7.49 11.81
CA ALA A 108 -11.04 -8.24 10.89
C ALA A 108 -9.77 -7.46 10.53
N ALA A 109 -9.87 -6.14 10.36
CA ALA A 109 -8.70 -5.27 10.14
C ALA A 109 -7.77 -5.23 11.37
N ARG A 110 -8.35 -5.14 12.58
CA ARG A 110 -7.60 -5.12 13.85
C ARG A 110 -6.90 -6.44 14.09
N GLU A 111 -7.57 -7.57 13.86
CA GLU A 111 -7.00 -8.91 13.95
C GLU A 111 -5.84 -9.09 12.96
N PHE A 112 -6.03 -8.71 11.70
CA PHE A 112 -4.96 -8.77 10.70
C PHE A 112 -3.75 -7.92 11.08
N SER A 113 -3.98 -6.68 11.53
CA SER A 113 -2.91 -5.78 11.99
C SER A 113 -2.16 -6.34 13.20
N THR A 114 -2.89 -6.90 14.17
CA THR A 114 -2.31 -7.53 15.37
C THR A 114 -1.44 -8.72 14.97
N TRP A 115 -1.94 -9.60 14.11
CA TRP A 115 -1.20 -10.75 13.61
C TRP A 115 0.05 -10.33 12.82
N MET A 116 -0.06 -9.33 11.93
CA MET A 116 1.08 -8.78 11.18
C MET A 116 2.14 -8.22 12.13
N ASN A 117 1.73 -7.53 13.20
CA ASN A 117 2.66 -6.99 14.18
C ASN A 117 3.40 -8.08 14.98
N GLN A 118 2.73 -9.20 15.27
CA GLN A 118 3.33 -10.34 15.95
C GLN A 118 4.26 -11.16 15.04
N ASN A 119 4.07 -11.11 13.71
CA ASN A 119 4.76 -11.98 12.75
C ASN A 119 5.64 -11.22 11.73
N LYS A 120 6.07 -9.99 12.05
CA LYS A 120 6.78 -9.07 11.13
C LYS A 120 7.98 -9.67 10.39
N SER A 121 8.70 -10.62 11.00
CA SER A 121 9.92 -11.22 10.45
C SER A 121 9.77 -12.70 10.05
N GLY A 122 8.63 -13.34 10.34
CA GLY A 122 8.43 -14.78 10.14
C GLY A 122 7.23 -15.16 9.28
N ALA A 123 6.37 -14.21 8.93
CA ALA A 123 5.21 -14.46 8.08
C ALA A 123 5.62 -14.76 6.64
N THR A 124 5.19 -15.91 6.13
CA THR A 124 5.29 -16.22 4.70
C THR A 124 4.21 -15.48 3.91
N LEU A 125 4.45 -15.22 2.62
CA LEU A 125 3.47 -14.57 1.73
C LEU A 125 2.12 -15.32 1.72
N ALA A 126 2.14 -16.65 1.71
CA ALA A 126 0.93 -17.47 1.73
C ALA A 126 0.10 -17.25 3.01
N GLN A 127 0.75 -17.11 4.17
CA GLN A 127 0.07 -16.82 5.44
C GLN A 127 -0.53 -15.41 5.44
N ILE A 128 0.22 -14.42 4.92
CA ILE A 128 -0.27 -13.04 4.79
C ILE A 128 -1.52 -13.02 3.89
N GLN A 129 -1.48 -13.68 2.73
CA GLN A 129 -2.61 -13.75 1.80
C GLN A 129 -3.82 -14.46 2.42
N SER A 130 -3.61 -15.58 3.11
CA SER A 130 -4.68 -16.32 3.79
C SER A 130 -5.37 -15.46 4.85
N ARG A 131 -4.61 -14.74 5.68
CA ARG A 131 -5.18 -13.86 6.73
C ARG A 131 -5.79 -12.59 6.15
N ALA A 132 -5.22 -12.03 5.08
CA ALA A 132 -5.78 -10.89 4.39
C ALA A 132 -7.10 -11.22 3.67
N ALA A 133 -7.32 -12.50 3.29
CA ALA A 133 -8.54 -12.93 2.60
C ALA A 133 -9.80 -12.64 3.42
N THR A 134 -9.78 -12.87 4.73
CA THR A 134 -10.93 -12.59 5.62
C THR A 134 -11.27 -11.10 5.66
N TYR A 135 -10.26 -10.25 5.87
CA TYR A 135 -10.45 -8.79 5.83
C TYR A 135 -10.92 -8.32 4.45
N SER A 136 -10.33 -8.84 3.38
CA SER A 136 -10.70 -8.51 1.99
C SER A 136 -12.14 -8.90 1.69
N ALA A 137 -12.60 -10.07 2.15
CA ALA A 137 -13.97 -10.52 1.98
C ALA A 137 -14.97 -9.57 2.67
N LYS A 138 -14.72 -9.21 3.95
CA LYS A 138 -15.58 -8.28 4.69
C LYS A 138 -15.58 -6.87 4.11
N SER A 139 -14.41 -6.39 3.69
CA SER A 139 -14.30 -5.11 2.99
C SER A 139 -15.06 -5.11 1.66
N SER A 140 -15.07 -6.23 0.92
CA SER A 140 -15.83 -6.39 -0.31
C SER A 140 -17.34 -6.37 -0.05
N GLU A 141 -17.79 -7.11 0.96
CA GLU A 141 -19.20 -7.16 1.41
C GLU A 141 -19.71 -5.77 1.79
N LEU A 142 -18.95 -5.04 2.63
CA LEU A 142 -19.28 -3.66 3.01
C LEU A 142 -19.29 -2.71 1.79
N SER A 143 -18.38 -2.91 0.84
CA SER A 143 -18.33 -2.08 -0.39
C SER A 143 -19.54 -2.35 -1.29
N ALA A 144 -19.96 -3.61 -1.42
CA ALA A 144 -21.15 -3.99 -2.17
C ALA A 144 -22.42 -3.38 -1.53
N ALA A 145 -22.56 -3.48 -0.20
CA ALA A 145 -23.68 -2.88 0.52
C ALA A 145 -23.74 -1.36 0.33
N ARG A 146 -22.61 -0.66 0.48
CA ARG A 146 -22.53 0.80 0.22
C ARG A 146 -22.91 1.16 -1.22
N ARG A 147 -22.52 0.33 -2.19
CA ARG A 147 -22.86 0.54 -3.60
C ARG A 147 -24.35 0.46 -3.85
N GLU A 148 -25.07 -0.45 -3.19
CA GLU A 148 -26.53 -0.52 -3.30
C GLU A 148 -27.19 0.79 -2.86
N PHE A 149 -26.77 1.33 -1.71
CA PHE A 149 -27.28 2.61 -1.22
C PHE A 149 -26.90 3.78 -2.11
N TRP A 150 -25.70 3.76 -2.69
CA TRP A 150 -25.29 4.72 -3.72
C TRP A 150 -26.23 4.71 -4.94
N GLU A 151 -26.54 3.52 -5.47
CA GLU A 151 -27.43 3.38 -6.62
C GLU A 151 -28.86 3.84 -6.29
N ARG A 152 -29.35 3.54 -5.07
CA ARG A 152 -30.63 4.08 -4.56
C ARG A 152 -30.60 5.61 -4.47
N ALA A 153 -29.51 6.19 -3.98
CA ALA A 153 -29.34 7.64 -3.89
C ALA A 153 -29.33 8.30 -5.27
N LEU A 154 -28.66 7.71 -6.26
CA LEU A 154 -28.64 8.22 -7.63
C LEU A 154 -30.05 8.29 -8.23
N ARG A 155 -30.95 7.35 -7.93
CA ARG A 155 -32.35 7.38 -8.40
C ARG A 155 -33.12 8.60 -7.92
N LEU A 156 -32.75 9.17 -6.76
CA LEU A 156 -33.35 10.40 -6.22
C LEU A 156 -32.88 11.67 -6.94
N LEU A 157 -31.77 11.59 -7.67
CA LEU A 157 -31.15 12.72 -8.34
C LEU A 157 -31.60 12.83 -9.80
N THR A 158 -31.68 14.07 -10.30
CA THR A 158 -31.93 14.35 -11.71
C THR A 158 -30.70 13.99 -12.56
N PRO A 159 -30.85 13.75 -13.88
CA PRO A 159 -29.72 13.49 -14.75
C PRO A 159 -28.62 14.57 -14.67
N ALA A 160 -29.00 15.85 -14.61
CA ALA A 160 -28.07 16.98 -14.48
C ALA A 160 -27.34 17.03 -13.13
N GLN A 161 -27.94 16.51 -12.05
CA GLN A 161 -27.26 16.36 -10.76
C GLN A 161 -26.28 15.19 -10.78
N ARG A 162 -26.62 14.08 -11.45
CA ARG A 162 -25.76 12.89 -11.56
C ARG A 162 -24.46 13.17 -12.32
N THR A 163 -24.49 14.03 -13.34
CA THR A 163 -23.28 14.40 -14.09
C THR A 163 -22.28 15.15 -13.22
N LYS A 164 -22.75 16.06 -12.35
CA LYS A 164 -21.91 16.81 -11.40
C LYS A 164 -21.21 15.95 -10.34
N ILE A 165 -21.66 14.71 -10.14
CA ILE A 165 -21.08 13.78 -9.17
C ILE A 165 -20.06 12.85 -9.84
N LYS A 166 -20.21 12.61 -11.14
CA LYS A 166 -19.33 11.74 -11.93
C LYS A 166 -18.12 12.48 -12.53
N SER A 167 -18.18 13.82 -12.60
CA SER A 167 -17.10 14.71 -13.01
C SER A 167 -16.10 14.96 -11.89
#